data_AF-A0A7S0C256-F1
#
_entry.id   AF-A0A7S0C256-F1
#
_cell.length_a   1.000
_cell.length_b   1.000
_cell.length_c   1.000
_cell.angle_alpha   90.00
_cell.angle_beta   90.00
_cell.angle_gamma   90.00
#
_symmetry.space_group_name_H-M   'P 1'
#
loop_
_entity.id
_entity.type
_entity.pdbx_description
1 polymer ?
#
loop_
_entity_poly.entity_id
_entity_poly.type
_entity_poly.pdbx_seq_one_letter_code
_entity_poly.pdbx_strand_id
1 'polypeptide(L)'
;KNLTRLSLDTMGYCVLQILGGGGRDGDVIHRDKMKADGINATQWMLSLEQFTGSFWKKFPEVELRGILNFLISRLQAGETSELGVLKSLLSTAGGADSGAGGGSTQLSRVQLEGRAGSQLLKRETSSFGIVDKVNKKTA
;
A
#
# COMPACT_ATOMS: atom_id res chain seq x y z
N LYS A 1 3.11 16.88 -12.28
CA LYS A 1 3.98 16.37 -13.38
C LYS A 1 5.00 17.47 -13.63
N ASN A 2 6.21 17.36 -13.06
CA ASN A 2 7.41 18.22 -13.24
C ASN A 2 8.45 17.83 -12.15
N LEU A 3 8.73 16.53 -11.97
CA LEU A 3 9.72 16.06 -11.00
C LEU A 3 10.91 15.50 -11.76
N THR A 4 12.13 15.87 -11.35
CA THR A 4 13.38 15.33 -11.90
C THR A 4 13.66 13.96 -11.27
N ARG A 5 14.44 13.12 -11.96
CA ARG A 5 14.87 11.82 -11.40
C ARG A 5 15.54 11.99 -10.03
N LEU A 6 16.45 12.96 -9.91
CA LEU A 6 17.12 13.30 -8.65
C LEU A 6 16.12 13.68 -7.54
N SER A 7 15.06 14.43 -7.86
CA SER A 7 14.05 14.81 -6.86
C SER A 7 13.25 13.61 -6.36
N LEU A 8 13.03 12.60 -7.21
CA LEU A 8 12.36 11.37 -6.83
C LEU A 8 13.25 10.50 -5.93
N ASP A 9 14.53 10.37 -6.26
CA ASP A 9 15.49 9.65 -5.42
C ASP A 9 15.65 10.33 -4.05
N THR A 10 15.73 11.67 -4.05
CA THR A 10 15.77 12.47 -2.82
C THR A 10 14.51 12.23 -1.97
N MET A 11 13.33 12.17 -2.60
CA MET A 11 12.09 11.84 -1.90
C MET A 11 12.13 10.44 -1.29
N GLY A 12 12.64 9.45 -2.03
CA GLY A 12 12.82 8.08 -1.53
C GLY A 12 13.72 8.04 -0.29
N TYR A 13 14.83 8.79 -0.31
CA TYR A 13 15.70 8.96 0.83
C TYR A 13 15.00 9.66 2.02
N CYS A 14 14.23 10.72 1.77
CA CYS A 14 13.48 11.40 2.83
C CYS A 14 12.48 10.48 3.53
N VAL A 15 11.78 9.61 2.79
CA VAL A 15 10.89 8.60 3.38
C VAL A 15 11.66 7.66 4.29
N LEU A 16 12.82 7.15 3.83
CA LEU A 16 13.68 6.27 4.61
C LEU A 16 14.18 6.97 5.88
N GLN A 17 14.55 8.24 5.78
CA GLN A 17 15.05 9.02 6.92
C GLN A 17 13.97 9.26 7.98
N ILE A 18 12.74 9.58 7.56
CA ILE A 18 11.60 9.71 8.47
C ILE A 18 11.29 8.38 9.15
N LEU A 19 11.34 7.26 8.42
CA LEU A 19 11.14 5.92 8.99
C LEU A 19 12.26 5.54 9.95
N GLY A 20 13.51 5.92 9.66
CA GLY A 20 14.66 5.71 10.53
C GLY A 20 14.69 6.58 11.79
N GLY A 21 13.76 7.53 11.94
CA GLY A 21 13.78 8.50 13.05
C GLY A 21 14.84 9.60 12.90
N GLY A 22 15.42 9.75 11.70
CA GLY A 22 16.45 10.74 11.44
C GLY A 22 15.85 12.14 11.23
N GLY A 23 16.24 13.09 12.07
CA GLY A 23 16.01 14.52 11.87
C GLY A 23 17.09 15.18 11.03
N ARG A 24 16.91 16.48 10.77
CA ARG A 24 17.95 17.34 10.18
C ARG A 24 19.04 17.52 11.23
N ASP A 25 20.30 17.38 10.85
CA ASP A 25 21.47 17.66 11.71
C ASP A 25 21.69 16.69 12.89
N GLY A 26 21.41 15.39 12.68
CA GLY A 26 21.71 14.34 13.66
C GLY A 26 20.76 14.28 14.86
N ASP A 27 19.77 15.18 14.92
CA ASP A 27 18.70 15.12 15.92
C ASP A 27 17.78 13.93 15.65
N VAL A 28 17.48 13.13 16.68
CA VAL A 28 16.58 11.99 16.55
C VAL A 28 15.17 12.49 16.80
N ILE A 29 14.36 12.58 15.74
CA ILE A 29 12.95 12.90 15.90
C ILE A 29 12.25 11.63 16.39
N HIS A 30 12.14 11.51 17.71
CA HIS A 30 11.33 10.48 18.36
C HIS A 30 9.85 10.82 18.22
N ARG A 31 9.29 10.49 17.05
CA ARG A 31 7.85 10.49 16.84
C ARG A 31 7.34 9.06 17.03
N ASP A 32 6.44 8.87 17.98
CA ASP A 32 5.89 7.54 18.26
C ASP A 32 5.14 6.98 17.04
N LYS A 33 5.59 5.82 16.57
CA LYS A 33 5.01 5.11 15.41
C LYS A 33 3.72 4.37 15.78
N MET A 34 3.60 3.99 17.05
CA MET A 34 2.43 3.31 17.61
C MET A 34 1.74 4.21 18.63
N LYS A 35 0.42 4.08 18.73
CA LYS A 35 -0.36 4.73 19.79
C LYS A 35 0.00 4.10 21.14
N ALA A 36 -0.42 4.77 22.22
CA ALA A 36 -0.26 4.27 23.59
C ALA A 36 -0.92 2.90 23.85
N ASP A 37 -1.83 2.47 22.97
CA ASP A 37 -2.43 1.13 23.02
C ASP A 37 -1.47 0.01 22.60
N GLY A 38 -0.31 0.33 22.01
CA GLY A 38 0.70 -0.64 21.58
C GLY A 38 0.25 -1.55 20.45
N ILE A 39 -0.90 -1.28 19.82
CA ILE A 39 -1.48 -2.12 18.76
C ILE A 39 -1.65 -1.31 17.48
N ASN A 40 -2.12 -0.08 17.58
CA ASN A 40 -2.48 0.72 16.43
C ASN A 40 -1.35 1.69 16.06
N ALA A 41 -1.11 1.84 14.76
CA ALA A 41 -0.23 2.88 14.26
C ALA A 41 -0.81 4.27 14.54
N THR A 42 0.07 5.25 14.74
CA THR A 42 -0.31 6.66 14.86
C THR A 42 -0.76 7.22 13.50
N GLN A 43 -1.55 8.30 13.53
CA GLN A 43 -2.13 8.86 12.31
C GLN A 43 -1.08 9.33 11.29
N TRP A 44 0.04 9.87 11.77
CA TRP A 44 1.13 10.28 10.89
C TRP A 44 1.79 9.08 10.22
N MET A 45 1.92 7.96 10.94
CA MET A 45 2.48 6.72 10.40
C MET A 45 1.56 6.12 9.35
N LEU A 46 0.25 6.02 9.63
CA LEU A 46 -0.76 5.57 8.65
C LEU A 46 -0.75 6.42 7.37
N SER A 47 -0.59 7.73 7.51
CA SER A 47 -0.51 8.65 6.36
C SER A 47 0.77 8.43 5.56
N LEU A 48 1.89 8.14 6.23
CA LEU A 48 3.17 7.83 5.58
C LEU A 48 3.12 6.49 4.85
N GLU A 49 2.47 5.47 5.41
CA GLU A 49 2.25 4.17 4.78
C GLU A 49 1.48 4.32 3.46
N GLN A 50 0.37 5.06 3.48
CA GLN A 50 -0.45 5.33 2.29
C GLN A 50 0.31 6.14 1.24
N PHE A 51 1.05 7.16 1.67
CA PHE A 51 1.89 7.97 0.80
C PHE A 51 2.96 7.11 0.12
N THR A 52 3.66 6.27 0.87
CA THR A 52 4.73 5.40 0.36
C THR A 52 4.17 4.48 -0.73
N GLY A 53 3.07 3.76 -0.47
CA GLY A 53 2.43 2.94 -1.50
C GLY A 53 2.07 3.75 -2.76
N SER A 54 1.38 4.88 -2.58
CA SER A 54 0.97 5.75 -3.69
C SER A 54 2.13 6.33 -4.50
N PHE A 55 3.25 6.66 -3.83
CA PHE A 55 4.44 7.21 -4.47
C PHE A 55 5.09 6.19 -5.41
N TRP A 56 5.38 4.98 -4.91
CA TRP A 56 5.96 3.92 -5.74
C TRP A 56 4.96 3.34 -6.75
N LYS A 57 3.64 3.46 -6.55
CA LYS A 57 2.62 3.20 -7.59
C LYS A 57 2.80 4.13 -8.79
N LYS A 58 3.03 5.40 -8.49
CA LYS A 58 3.03 6.48 -9.47
C LYS A 58 4.36 6.64 -10.19
N PHE A 59 5.45 6.33 -9.50
CA PHE A 59 6.82 6.43 -10.00
C PHE A 59 7.53 5.08 -9.86
N PRO A 60 7.14 4.07 -10.67
CA PRO A 60 7.72 2.73 -10.60
C PRO A 60 9.21 2.68 -10.98
N GLU A 61 9.72 3.72 -11.64
CA GLU A 61 11.14 3.87 -11.98
C GLU A 61 12.04 4.21 -10.79
N VAL A 62 11.47 4.62 -9.66
CA VAL A 62 12.22 4.99 -8.45
C VAL A 62 12.71 3.74 -7.73
N GLU A 63 13.97 3.75 -7.32
CA GLU A 63 14.57 2.60 -6.66
C GLU A 63 13.86 2.28 -5.33
N LEU A 64 13.47 1.01 -5.18
CA LEU A 64 12.80 0.48 -3.98
C LEU A 64 13.76 -0.29 -3.04
N ARG A 65 15.01 -0.53 -3.46
CA ARG A 65 15.95 -1.39 -2.72
C ARG A 65 16.27 -0.85 -1.32
N GLY A 66 16.54 0.44 -1.19
CA GLY A 66 16.86 1.06 0.10
C GLY A 66 15.77 0.84 1.15
N ILE A 67 14.50 1.08 0.79
CA ILE A 67 13.39 0.90 1.72
C ILE A 67 13.10 -0.57 2.03
N LEU A 68 13.26 -1.48 1.05
CA LEU A 68 13.12 -2.92 1.31
C LEU A 68 14.20 -3.44 2.25
N ASN A 69 15.46 -3.04 2.04
CA ASN A 69 16.55 -3.43 2.93
C ASN A 69 16.31 -2.91 4.35
N PHE A 70 15.89 -1.65 4.49
CA PHE A 70 15.50 -1.09 5.78
C PHE A 70 14.41 -1.93 6.45
N LEU A 71 13.30 -2.21 5.75
CA LEU A 71 12.20 -3.00 6.30
C LEU A 71 12.62 -4.42 6.69
N ILE A 72 13.43 -5.08 5.88
CA ILE A 72 13.95 -6.43 6.18
C ILE A 72 14.84 -6.40 7.43
N SER A 73 15.74 -5.41 7.55
CA SER A 73 16.59 -5.26 8.75
C SER A 73 15.76 -5.01 10.01
N ARG A 74 14.69 -4.21 9.94
CA ARG A 74 13.78 -3.98 11.07
C ARG A 74 13.03 -5.26 11.45
N LEU A 75 12.56 -6.01 10.47
CA LEU A 75 11.92 -7.32 10.68
C LEU A 75 12.88 -8.33 11.33
N GLN A 76 14.15 -8.37 10.90
CA GLN A 76 15.17 -9.22 11.52
C GLN A 76 15.44 -8.84 12.98
N ALA A 77 15.32 -7.56 13.34
CA ALA A 77 15.42 -7.07 14.71
C ALA A 77 14.15 -7.32 15.55
N GLY A 78 13.08 -7.88 14.96
CA GLY A 78 11.79 -8.12 15.62
C GLY A 78 10.92 -6.87 15.75
N GLU A 79 11.30 -5.75 15.09
CA GLU A 79 10.54 -4.52 15.11
C GLU A 79 9.44 -4.54 14.05
N THR A 80 8.20 -4.32 14.48
CA THR A 80 7.00 -4.45 13.64
C THR A 80 6.32 -3.12 13.32
N SER A 81 6.87 -2.00 13.81
CA SER A 81 6.22 -0.70 13.72
C SER A 81 6.05 -0.19 12.28
N GLU A 82 6.88 -0.66 11.35
CA GLU A 82 6.89 -0.25 9.94
C GLU A 82 6.27 -1.27 8.99
N LEU A 83 5.68 -2.36 9.49
CA LEU A 83 5.07 -3.41 8.67
C LEU A 83 3.92 -2.89 7.79
N GLY A 84 3.21 -1.86 8.22
CA GLY A 84 2.17 -1.24 7.40
C GLY A 84 2.71 -0.61 6.12
N VAL A 85 3.97 -0.16 6.13
CA VAL A 85 4.65 0.35 4.92
C VAL A 85 4.87 -0.78 3.92
N LEU A 86 5.35 -1.94 4.39
CA LEU A 86 5.53 -3.13 3.56
C LEU A 86 4.20 -3.59 2.97
N LYS A 87 3.14 -3.63 3.77
CA LYS A 87 1.78 -3.97 3.33
C LYS A 87 1.30 -3.03 2.22
N SER A 88 1.52 -1.73 2.39
CA SER A 88 1.11 -0.70 1.42
C SER A 88 1.87 -0.85 0.08
N LEU A 89 3.18 -1.07 0.14
CA LEU A 89 4.01 -1.36 -1.03
C LEU A 89 3.54 -2.62 -1.76
N LEU A 90 3.24 -3.70 -1.03
CA LEU A 90 2.78 -4.95 -1.63
C LEU A 90 1.35 -4.85 -2.22
N SER A 91 0.43 -4.16 -1.55
CA SER A 91 -0.92 -3.89 -2.06
C SER A 91 -0.85 -3.10 -3.36
N THR A 92 0.05 -2.13 -3.42
CA THR A 92 0.32 -1.32 -4.61
C THR A 92 0.92 -2.15 -5.74
N ALA A 93 1.98 -2.92 -5.46
CA ALA A 93 2.71 -3.70 -6.46
C ALA A 93 1.92 -4.91 -6.97
N GLY A 94 1.11 -5.52 -6.11
CA GLY A 94 0.29 -6.69 -6.43
C GLY A 94 -1.03 -6.35 -7.11
N GLY A 95 -1.36 -5.07 -7.32
CA GLY A 95 -2.65 -4.64 -7.88
C GLY A 95 -3.86 -5.01 -7.01
N ALA A 96 -3.61 -5.47 -5.77
CA ALA A 96 -4.64 -5.78 -4.79
C ALA A 96 -5.07 -4.48 -4.13
N ASP A 97 -5.85 -3.68 -4.87
CA ASP A 97 -6.48 -2.49 -4.33
C ASP A 97 -7.45 -2.93 -3.23
N SER A 98 -7.08 -2.65 -1.98
CA SER A 98 -7.96 -2.90 -0.84
C SER A 98 -9.22 -2.03 -0.90
N GLY A 99 -9.29 -1.06 -1.82
CA GLY A 99 -10.43 -0.18 -2.07
C GLY A 99 -11.51 -0.71 -3.03
N ALA A 100 -11.30 -1.85 -3.69
CA ALA A 100 -12.31 -2.48 -4.53
C ALA A 100 -12.51 -3.96 -4.14
N GLY A 101 -13.11 -4.20 -2.97
CA GLY A 101 -13.71 -5.50 -2.59
C GLY A 101 -12.85 -6.74 -2.87
N GLY A 102 -11.56 -6.70 -2.52
CA GLY A 102 -10.59 -7.64 -3.09
C GLY A 102 -9.48 -8.13 -2.19
N GLY A 103 -9.58 -7.98 -0.86
CA GLY A 103 -8.96 -8.99 -0.01
C GLY A 103 -9.68 -10.31 -0.28
N SER A 104 -8.96 -11.38 -0.59
CA SER A 104 -9.52 -12.75 -0.70
C SER A 104 -10.33 -13.19 0.52
N THR A 105 -10.28 -12.43 1.61
CA THR A 105 -11.02 -12.59 2.86
C THR A 105 -12.47 -12.08 2.83
N GLN A 106 -12.89 -11.27 1.85
CA GLN A 106 -14.29 -10.79 1.71
C GLN A 106 -15.00 -11.33 0.47
N LEU A 107 -14.44 -12.34 -0.19
CA LEU A 107 -15.12 -13.01 -1.29
C LEU A 107 -16.04 -14.09 -0.74
N SER A 108 -17.29 -14.11 -1.19
CA SER A 108 -18.14 -15.28 -1.01
C SER A 108 -17.46 -16.51 -1.60
N ARG A 109 -17.71 -17.69 -1.02
CA ARG A 109 -17.16 -18.97 -1.52
C ARG A 109 -17.38 -19.14 -3.02
N VAL A 110 -18.54 -18.73 -3.53
CA VAL A 110 -18.88 -18.75 -4.96
C VAL A 110 -17.98 -17.82 -5.78
N GLN A 111 -17.69 -16.62 -5.27
CA GLN A 111 -16.80 -15.66 -5.96
C GLN A 111 -15.35 -16.12 -5.92
N LEU A 112 -14.95 -16.85 -4.88
CA LEU A 112 -13.61 -17.40 -4.72
C LEU A 112 -13.39 -18.62 -5.65
N GLU A 113 -14.35 -19.54 -5.70
CA GLU A 113 -14.35 -20.69 -6.60
C GLU A 113 -14.45 -20.25 -8.08
N GLY A 114 -15.28 -19.24 -8.37
CA GLY A 114 -15.40 -18.68 -9.72
C GLY A 114 -14.11 -18.02 -10.22
N ARG A 115 -13.29 -17.48 -9.31
CA ARG A 115 -11.95 -16.96 -9.62
C ARG A 115 -10.92 -18.03 -9.96
N ALA A 116 -11.12 -19.27 -9.54
CA ALA A 116 -10.28 -20.41 -9.94
C ALA A 116 -10.66 -20.97 -11.33
N GLY A 117 -11.78 -20.55 -11.92
CA GLY A 117 -12.27 -21.03 -13.21
C GLY A 117 -11.77 -20.28 -14.45
N SER A 118 -12.45 -20.53 -15.57
CA SER A 118 -12.16 -19.89 -16.86
C SER A 118 -12.49 -18.39 -16.87
N GLN A 119 -12.00 -17.65 -17.87
CA GLN A 119 -12.25 -16.20 -18.00
C GLN A 119 -13.75 -15.85 -18.02
N LEU A 120 -14.58 -16.73 -18.59
CA LEU A 120 -16.03 -16.59 -18.57
C LEU A 120 -16.56 -16.68 -17.13
N LEU A 121 -16.19 -17.73 -16.39
CA LEU A 121 -16.66 -17.94 -15.02
C LEU A 121 -16.20 -16.82 -14.09
N LYS A 122 -14.96 -16.35 -14.26
CA LYS A 122 -14.41 -15.17 -13.56
C LYS A 122 -15.26 -13.93 -13.78
N ARG A 123 -15.67 -13.67 -15.03
CA ARG A 123 -16.52 -12.52 -15.37
C ARG A 123 -17.89 -12.62 -14.71
N GLU A 124 -18.56 -13.75 -14.86
CA GLU A 124 -19.91 -13.95 -14.30
C GLU A 124 -19.90 -13.85 -12.76
N THR A 125 -18.93 -14.46 -12.09
CA THR A 125 -18.81 -14.36 -10.62
C THR A 125 -18.33 -13.01 -10.11
N SER A 126 -17.60 -12.23 -10.93
CA SER A 126 -17.27 -10.84 -10.61
C SER A 126 -18.44 -9.86 -10.79
N SER A 127 -19.39 -10.19 -11.68
CA SER A 127 -20.55 -9.34 -12.00
C SER A 127 -21.73 -9.50 -11.03
N PHE A 128 -21.68 -10.49 -10.13
CA PHE A 128 -22.72 -10.69 -9.12
C PHE A 128 -22.82 -9.46 -8.19
N GLY A 129 -23.88 -8.66 -8.36
CA GLY A 129 -24.19 -7.49 -7.53
C GLY A 129 -24.03 -6.12 -8.21
N ILE A 130 -23.46 -6.05 -9.42
CA ILE A 130 -23.44 -4.82 -10.22
C ILE A 130 -24.69 -4.80 -11.10
N VAL A 131 -25.76 -4.18 -10.61
CA VAL A 131 -26.92 -3.85 -11.45
C VAL A 131 -26.55 -2.60 -12.23
N ASP A 132 -26.03 -2.76 -13.45
CA ASP A 132 -25.93 -1.64 -14.37
C ASP A 132 -27.34 -1.11 -14.61
N LYS A 133 -27.64 0.08 -14.05
CA LYS A 133 -28.85 0.82 -14.39
C LYS A 133 -28.71 1.26 -15.84
N VAL A 134 -29.07 0.37 -16.76
CA VAL A 134 -29.27 0.71 -18.16
C VAL A 134 -30.45 1.67 -18.22
N ASN A 135 -30.15 2.96 -18.36
CA ASN A 135 -31.15 3.93 -18.77
C ASN A 135 -31.62 3.55 -20.18
N LYS A 136 -32.77 2.86 -20.27
CA LYS A 136 -33.53 2.77 -21.52
C LYS A 136 -33.94 4.19 -21.90
N LYS A 137 -33.21 4.81 -22.84
CA LYS A 137 -33.76 5.93 -23.59
C LYS A 137 -34.86 5.35 -24.48
N THR A 138 -36.11 5.57 -24.09
CA THR A 138 -37.27 5.41 -24.97
C THR A 138 -37.12 6.38 -26.13
N ALA A 139 -37.00 5.81 -27.33
CA ALA A 139 -37.26 6.48 -28.60
C ALA A 139 -38.77 6.64 -28.79
#